data_AF-A0A971PYY3-F1
#
_entry.id   AF-A0A971PYY3-F1
#
_cell.length_a   1.000
_cell.length_b   1.000
_cell.length_c   1.000
_cell.angle_alpha   90.00
_cell.angle_beta   90.00
_cell.angle_gamma   90.00
#
_symmetry.space_group_name_H-M   'P 1'
#
loop_
_entity.id
_entity.type
_entity.pdbx_description
1 polymer ?
#
loop_
_entity_poly.entity_id
_entity_poly.type
_entity_poly.pdbx_seq_one_letter_code
_entity_poly.pdbx_strand_id
1 'polypeptide(L)'
;MDDVYITLVEDEYGTQIGALADFSADVFSNDELDVLETVANNFKGWSAKKISQYSHRETAYRQTSNGQFISFEYARDLSLS
;
A
#
# COMPACT_ATOMS: atom_id res chain seq x y z
N MET A 1 -16.10 15.56 -8.86
CA MET A 1 -15.36 14.29 -8.81
C MET A 1 -14.17 14.56 -9.68
N ASP A 2 -13.05 14.92 -9.06
CA ASP A 2 -11.87 15.34 -9.81
C ASP A 2 -11.22 14.11 -10.42
N ASP A 3 -11.06 14.13 -11.74
CA ASP A 3 -10.45 13.08 -12.54
C ASP A 3 -9.02 12.84 -12.03
N VAL A 4 -8.62 11.57 -11.87
CA VAL A 4 -7.27 11.24 -11.33
C VAL A 4 -6.23 11.40 -12.44
N TYR A 5 -5.24 12.27 -12.23
CA TYR A 5 -4.14 12.57 -13.16
C TYR A 5 -2.84 11.86 -12.74
N ILE A 6 -2.47 10.80 -13.48
CA ILE A 6 -1.19 10.09 -13.34
C ILE A 6 -0.23 10.47 -14.47
N THR A 7 1.06 10.38 -14.22
CA THR A 7 2.11 10.42 -15.26
C THR A 7 2.54 8.99 -15.58
N LEU A 8 2.79 8.71 -16.87
CA LEU A 8 3.33 7.44 -17.32
C LEU A 8 4.72 7.68 -17.89
N VAL A 9 5.71 6.97 -17.36
CA VAL A 9 7.10 7.03 -17.83
C VAL A 9 7.50 5.62 -18.24
N GLU A 10 7.83 5.43 -19.51
CA GLU A 10 8.36 4.15 -20.01
C GLU A 10 9.88 4.12 -19.88
N ASP A 11 10.42 3.01 -19.38
CA ASP A 11 11.84 2.70 -19.36
C ASP A 11 12.11 1.25 -19.82
N GLU A 12 13.35 0.81 -19.73
CA GLU A 12 13.75 -0.56 -20.13
C GLU A 12 13.17 -1.68 -19.24
N TYR A 13 12.62 -1.32 -18.08
CA TYR A 13 12.02 -2.23 -17.10
C TYR A 13 10.49 -2.22 -17.12
N GLY A 14 9.87 -1.25 -17.80
CA GLY A 14 8.42 -1.19 -18.04
C GLY A 14 7.85 0.23 -17.94
N THR A 15 6.58 0.33 -17.54
CA THR A 15 5.91 1.62 -17.34
C THR A 15 5.85 1.95 -15.85
N GLN A 16 6.48 3.05 -15.47
CA GLN A 16 6.33 3.66 -14.15
C GLN A 16 5.10 4.58 -14.14
N ILE A 17 4.31 4.49 -13.09
CA ILE A 17 3.18 5.37 -12.82
C ILE A 17 3.61 6.37 -11.74
N GLY A 18 3.55 7.66 -12.05
CA GLY A 18 3.81 8.75 -11.11
C GLY A 18 2.56 9.58 -10.82
N ALA A 19 2.58 10.33 -9.72
CA ALA A 19 1.58 11.36 -9.45
C ALA A 19 1.86 12.61 -10.31
N LEU A 20 0.80 13.32 -10.74
CA LEU A 20 0.95 14.60 -11.44
C LEU A 20 1.16 15.78 -10.49
N ALA A 21 0.71 15.65 -9.25
CA ALA A 21 0.89 16.64 -8.19
C ALA A 21 1.88 16.13 -7.15
N ASP A 22 2.60 17.07 -6.54
CA ASP A 22 3.45 16.80 -5.39
C ASP A 22 2.61 16.39 -4.18
N PHE A 23 3.25 15.65 -3.28
CA PHE A 23 2.65 15.28 -2.00
C PHE A 23 2.30 16.54 -1.20
N SER A 24 1.05 16.61 -0.73
CA SER A 24 0.58 17.65 0.19
C SER A 24 0.18 17.01 1.51
N ALA A 25 0.85 17.36 2.60
CA ALA A 25 0.49 16.86 3.93
C ALA A 25 -0.84 17.45 4.44
N ASP A 26 -1.21 18.64 3.96
CA ASP A 26 -2.36 19.42 4.44
C ASP A 26 -3.72 18.78 4.11
N VAL A 27 -3.76 17.79 3.21
CA VAL A 27 -4.99 17.06 2.85
C VAL A 27 -5.26 15.86 3.77
N PHE A 28 -4.34 15.56 4.69
CA PHE A 28 -4.42 14.46 5.63
C PHE A 28 -4.54 14.97 7.05
N SER A 29 -5.24 14.22 7.89
CA SER A 29 -5.14 14.35 9.34
C SER A 29 -3.78 13.85 9.85
N ASN A 30 -3.40 14.25 11.06
CA ASN A 30 -2.17 13.76 11.68
C ASN A 30 -2.17 12.23 11.82
N ASP A 31 -3.32 11.63 12.18
CA ASP A 31 -3.45 10.16 12.31
C ASP A 31 -3.22 9.47 10.95
N GLU A 32 -3.71 10.05 9.85
CA GLU A 32 -3.47 9.52 8.51
C GLU A 32 -1.99 9.65 8.09
N LEU A 33 -1.34 10.77 8.43
CA LEU A 33 0.09 10.95 8.19
C LEU A 33 0.92 9.94 8.98
N ASP A 34 0.59 9.69 10.24
CA ASP A 34 1.26 8.71 11.09
C ASP A 34 1.14 7.28 10.51
N VAL A 35 -0.05 6.94 9.98
CA VAL A 35 -0.28 5.67 9.28
C VAL A 35 0.58 5.58 8.01
N LEU A 36 0.60 6.63 7.18
CA LEU A 36 1.41 6.67 5.96
C LEU A 36 2.91 6.52 6.27
N GLU A 37 3.40 7.22 7.29
CA GLU A 37 4.80 7.12 7.73
C GLU A 37 5.12 5.72 8.25
N THR A 38 4.25 5.12 9.06
CA THR A 38 4.41 3.75 9.56
C THR A 38 4.52 2.75 8.41
N VAL A 39 3.63 2.83 7.41
CA VAL A 39 3.66 1.95 6.24
C VAL A 39 4.93 2.18 5.42
N ALA A 40 5.26 3.44 5.14
CA ALA A 40 6.44 3.79 4.34
C ALA A 40 7.73 3.28 5.00
N ASN A 41 7.88 3.47 6.31
CA ASN A 41 9.06 3.03 7.06
C ASN A 41 9.18 1.51 7.15
N ASN A 42 8.08 0.79 7.35
CA ASN A 42 8.09 -0.67 7.43
C ASN A 42 8.53 -1.34 6.12
N PHE A 43 8.06 -0.81 4.99
CA PHE A 43 8.29 -1.44 3.68
C PHE A 43 9.37 -0.76 2.83
N LYS A 44 10.02 0.30 3.35
CA LYS A 44 11.10 0.99 2.65
C LYS A 44 12.18 0.02 2.21
N GLY A 45 12.49 0.03 0.92
CA GLY A 45 13.52 -0.82 0.33
C GLY A 45 13.16 -2.30 0.19
N TRP A 46 11.91 -2.70 0.49
CA TRP A 46 11.45 -4.06 0.21
C TRP A 46 11.09 -4.21 -1.25
N SER A 47 11.44 -5.36 -1.84
CA SER A 47 10.95 -5.72 -3.16
C SER A 47 9.51 -6.19 -3.11
N ALA A 48 8.80 -6.09 -4.24
CA ALA A 48 7.44 -6.61 -4.38
C ALA A 48 7.34 -8.08 -3.92
N LYS A 49 8.33 -8.92 -4.28
CA LYS A 49 8.40 -10.32 -3.84
C LYS A 49 8.43 -10.45 -2.31
N LYS A 50 9.21 -9.62 -1.62
CA LYS A 50 9.32 -9.65 -0.16
C LYS A 50 8.01 -9.19 0.49
N ILE A 51 7.38 -8.15 -0.04
CA ILE A 51 6.07 -7.66 0.44
C ILE A 51 5.00 -8.75 0.25
N SER A 52 4.93 -9.42 -0.90
CA SER A 52 4.00 -10.54 -1.12
C SER A 52 4.24 -11.69 -0.14
N GLN A 53 5.50 -12.09 0.07
CA GLN A 53 5.86 -13.14 1.03
C GLN A 53 5.53 -12.79 2.48
N TYR A 54 5.55 -11.50 2.83
CA TYR A 54 5.10 -11.01 4.13
C TYR A 54 3.57 -11.07 4.22
N SER A 55 2.87 -10.50 3.24
CA SER A 55 1.40 -10.50 3.18
C SER A 55 0.81 -11.92 3.20
N HIS A 56 1.47 -12.91 2.58
CA HIS A 56 1.02 -14.30 2.61
C HIS A 56 1.05 -14.95 4.01
N ARG A 57 1.76 -14.35 4.98
CA ARG A 57 1.79 -14.81 6.37
C ARG A 57 0.71 -14.14 7.21
N GLU A 58 0.07 -13.08 6.72
CA GLU A 58 -1.01 -12.42 7.44
C GLU A 58 -2.20 -13.36 7.65
N THR A 59 -2.89 -13.18 8.77
CA THR A 59 -4.04 -14.00 9.13
C THR A 59 -5.14 -13.89 8.06
N ALA A 60 -5.40 -12.67 7.58
CA ALA A 60 -6.34 -12.41 6.49
C ALA A 60 -6.06 -13.31 5.27
N TYR A 61 -4.83 -13.29 4.75
CA TYR A 61 -4.47 -14.06 3.57
C TYR A 61 -4.64 -15.56 3.78
N ARG A 62 -4.23 -16.07 4.95
CA ARG A 62 -4.30 -17.51 5.26
C ARG A 62 -5.71 -18.03 5.51
N GLN A 63 -6.62 -17.17 5.98
CA GLN A 63 -7.99 -17.56 6.36
C GLN A 63 -9.02 -17.27 5.25
N THR A 64 -8.63 -16.57 4.18
CA THR A 64 -9.51 -16.33 3.03
C THR A 64 -9.14 -17.19 1.84
N SER A 65 -10.15 -17.66 1.12
CA SER A 65 -9.97 -18.35 -0.16
C SER A 65 -9.69 -17.36 -1.29
N ASN A 66 -9.13 -17.86 -2.38
CA ASN A 66 -8.85 -17.04 -3.55
C ASN A 66 -10.15 -16.45 -4.12
N GLY A 67 -10.20 -15.13 -4.32
CA GLY A 67 -11.40 -14.42 -4.78
C GLY A 67 -12.44 -14.14 -3.69
N GLN A 68 -12.21 -14.54 -2.44
CA GLN A 68 -13.06 -14.19 -1.31
C GLN A 68 -12.74 -12.77 -0.82
N PHE A 69 -13.77 -12.02 -0.42
CA PHE A 69 -13.58 -10.75 0.26
C PHE A 69 -12.88 -10.94 1.61
N ILE A 70 -11.84 -10.14 1.86
CA ILE A 70 -11.17 -10.06 3.15
C ILE A 70 -11.99 -9.15 4.07
N SER A 71 -12.49 -9.70 5.19
CA SER A 71 -13.17 -8.92 6.22
C SER A 71 -12.22 -7.91 6.86
N PHE A 72 -12.71 -6.70 7.11
CA PHE A 72 -11.94 -5.67 7.82
C PHE A 72 -11.62 -6.06 9.28
N GLU A 73 -12.33 -7.05 9.84
CA GLU A 73 -12.04 -7.56 11.18
C GLU A 73 -10.61 -8.08 11.34
N TYR A 74 -10.01 -8.60 10.25
CA TYR A 74 -8.62 -9.04 10.25
C TYR A 74 -7.60 -7.90 10.39
N ALA A 75 -8.01 -6.63 10.24
CA ALA A 75 -7.17 -5.49 10.61
C ALA A 75 -6.76 -5.56 12.10
N ARG A 76 -7.58 -6.26 12.92
CA ARG A 76 -7.35 -6.74 14.29
C ARG A 76 -5.94 -7.28 14.53
N ASP A 77 -5.48 -8.06 13.56
CA ASP A 77 -4.39 -9.02 13.70
C ASP A 77 -3.20 -8.67 12.81
N LEU A 78 -3.15 -7.44 12.26
CA LEU A 78 -2.06 -7.01 11.39
C LEU A 78 -0.72 -7.13 12.13
N SER A 79 0.25 -7.74 11.47
CA SER A 79 1.60 -7.83 12.03
C SER A 79 2.43 -6.55 11.89
N LEU A 80 1.82 -5.50 11.30
CA LEU A 80 2.38 -4.16 11.24
C LEU A 80 2.21 -3.48 12.60
N SER A 81 3.31 -3.19 13.29
CA SER A 81 3.35 -2.53 14.60
C SER A 81 4.02 -1.18 14.52
#